data_AF-A0A7V9T840-F1
#
_entry.id   AF-A0A7V9T840-F1
#
_cell.length_a   1.000
_cell.length_b   1.000
_cell.length_c   1.000
_cell.angle_alpha   90.00
_cell.angle_beta   90.00
_cell.angle_gamma   90.00
#
_symmetry.space_group_name_H-M   'P 1'
#
loop_
_entity.id
_entity.type
_entity.pdbx_description
1 polymer ?
#
loop_
_entity_poly.entity_id
_entity_poly.type
_entity_poly.pdbx_seq_one_letter_code
_entity_poly.pdbx_strand_id
1 'polypeptide(L)'
;MPTDTFSVLASGDDGRAGASDTVYPPEINLTSDAAGVNVNISKRETFAAFRTDVGLIRFDTSTLPDAAVVSKATLRLNVISKVDNEARSIVAEWYASSNWPIDTTDYSSTVVTDAHAGTTIASIATGADQDFALQNLSNISLTGYTGLRLHVTGGAPATDQINELIVALFDHATLAEPRLLVTYDDEYQVPAVYPPAKFGPF
;
A
#
# COMPACT_ATOMS: atom_id res chain seq x y z
N MET A 1 23.76 -2.98 -2.45
CA MET A 1 22.34 -3.03 -2.79
C MET A 1 21.85 -1.60 -3.02
N PRO A 2 21.60 -1.17 -4.28
CA PRO A 2 20.92 0.09 -4.57
C PRO A 2 19.54 0.18 -3.89
N THR A 3 19.02 1.39 -3.75
CA THR A 3 17.66 1.64 -3.29
C THR A 3 17.01 2.73 -4.13
N ASP A 4 15.91 2.39 -4.77
CA ASP A 4 15.10 3.33 -5.54
C ASP A 4 13.87 3.76 -4.73
N THR A 5 13.41 4.98 -4.97
CA THR A 5 12.19 5.53 -4.37
C THR A 5 11.20 5.83 -5.48
N PHE A 6 10.03 5.21 -5.40
CA PHE A 6 8.92 5.41 -6.31
C PHE A 6 7.85 6.24 -5.60
N SER A 7 7.58 7.43 -6.12
CA SER A 7 6.48 8.28 -5.66
C SER A 7 5.20 7.94 -6.43
N VAL A 8 4.05 8.26 -5.84
CA VAL A 8 2.81 8.40 -6.63
C VAL A 8 2.97 9.59 -7.59
N LEU A 9 2.59 9.44 -8.87
CA LEU A 9 2.90 10.43 -9.92
C LEU A 9 1.68 11.11 -10.54
N ALA A 10 0.47 10.62 -10.27
CA ALA A 10 -0.74 11.16 -10.84
C ALA A 10 -1.94 11.07 -9.87
N SER A 11 -2.82 12.06 -9.96
CA SER A 11 -4.16 11.96 -9.37
C SER A 11 -4.85 10.72 -9.94
N GLY A 12 -5.39 9.86 -9.07
CA GLY A 12 -5.99 8.57 -9.42
C GLY A 12 -5.12 7.35 -9.16
N ASP A 13 -3.81 7.53 -8.94
CA ASP A 13 -2.93 6.44 -8.54
C ASP A 13 -3.05 6.12 -7.03
N ASP A 14 -3.62 7.05 -6.26
CA ASP A 14 -3.94 6.86 -4.86
C ASP A 14 -5.36 7.38 -4.51
N GLY A 15 -5.94 6.82 -3.45
CA GLY A 15 -7.33 7.09 -3.09
C GLY A 15 -7.90 6.08 -2.11
N ARG A 16 -9.24 5.96 -2.09
CA ARG A 16 -9.97 4.95 -1.30
C ARG A 16 -11.15 4.35 -2.03
N ALA A 17 -11.53 3.18 -1.55
CA ALA A 17 -12.89 2.65 -1.66
C ALA A 17 -13.45 2.42 -0.25
N GLY A 18 -14.77 2.49 -0.08
CA GLY A 18 -15.39 2.35 1.22
C GLY A 18 -16.87 2.05 1.14
N ALA A 19 -17.42 1.56 2.24
CA ALA A 19 -18.84 1.27 2.37
C ALA A 19 -19.37 1.73 3.74
N SER A 20 -20.63 2.16 3.77
CA SER A 20 -21.35 2.38 5.03
C SER A 20 -22.71 1.70 5.08
N ASP A 21 -23.10 1.27 6.27
CA ASP A 21 -24.33 0.53 6.55
C ASP A 21 -24.62 0.56 8.07
N THR A 22 -25.85 0.26 8.45
CA THR A 22 -26.26 -0.04 9.84
C THR A 22 -25.87 -1.44 10.30
N VAL A 23 -25.45 -2.32 9.38
CA VAL A 23 -24.98 -3.69 9.66
C VAL A 23 -23.48 -3.81 9.36
N TYR A 24 -22.76 -4.63 10.13
CA TYR A 24 -21.34 -4.94 9.87
C TYR A 24 -21.18 -6.35 9.27
N PRO A 25 -20.30 -6.53 8.25
CA PRO A 25 -19.58 -5.48 7.53
C PRO A 25 -20.53 -4.64 6.66
N PRO A 26 -20.22 -3.35 6.42
CA PRO A 26 -21.07 -2.52 5.59
C PRO A 26 -20.96 -2.89 4.11
N GLU A 27 -22.09 -3.04 3.41
CA GLU A 27 -22.10 -3.47 2.00
C GLU A 27 -22.96 -2.61 1.06
N ILE A 28 -23.77 -1.69 1.60
CA ILE A 28 -24.78 -0.98 0.78
C ILE A 28 -24.26 0.32 0.18
N ASN A 29 -23.82 1.28 1.01
CA ASN A 29 -23.47 2.62 0.53
C ASN A 29 -22.01 2.68 0.10
N LEU A 30 -21.71 1.98 -1.00
CA LEU A 30 -20.38 1.94 -1.61
C LEU A 30 -19.98 3.31 -2.17
N THR A 31 -18.74 3.70 -1.94
CA THR A 31 -18.14 4.96 -2.39
C THR A 31 -16.70 4.71 -2.79
N SER A 32 -16.20 5.49 -3.74
CA SER A 32 -14.78 5.57 -4.07
C SER A 32 -14.37 7.02 -4.26
N ASP A 33 -13.09 7.29 -4.03
CA ASP A 33 -12.46 8.60 -4.28
C ASP A 33 -11.04 8.36 -4.76
N ALA A 34 -10.70 8.95 -5.90
CA ALA A 34 -9.42 8.80 -6.57
C ALA A 34 -8.74 10.16 -6.83
N ALA A 35 -9.23 11.27 -6.25
CA ALA A 35 -8.72 12.62 -6.54
C ALA A 35 -8.74 13.54 -5.30
N GLY A 36 -8.39 12.98 -4.14
CA GLY A 36 -8.39 13.67 -2.86
C GLY A 36 -7.00 14.12 -2.42
N VAL A 37 -6.95 15.08 -1.49
CA VAL A 37 -5.68 15.51 -0.86
C VAL A 37 -5.27 14.59 0.31
N ASN A 38 -6.18 13.75 0.79
CA ASN A 38 -5.91 12.77 1.84
C ASN A 38 -6.84 11.57 1.71
N VAL A 39 -6.43 10.45 2.29
CA VAL A 39 -7.25 9.26 2.41
C VAL A 39 -7.45 8.88 3.86
N ASN A 40 -8.66 8.40 4.13
CA ASN A 40 -9.07 7.83 5.39
C ASN A 40 -9.02 6.30 5.29
N ILE A 41 -8.17 5.65 6.08
CA ILE A 41 -8.14 4.19 6.23
C ILE A 41 -8.79 3.89 7.57
N SER A 42 -9.99 3.31 7.58
CA SER A 42 -10.76 3.21 8.82
C SER A 42 -11.69 2.01 8.94
N LYS A 43 -11.95 1.67 10.21
CA LYS A 43 -13.14 0.95 10.66
C LYS A 43 -13.74 1.74 11.82
N ARG A 44 -14.94 2.27 11.63
CA ARG A 44 -15.63 3.10 12.62
C ARG A 44 -17.12 2.79 12.70
N GLU A 45 -17.68 3.05 13.87
CA GLU A 45 -19.11 3.12 14.11
C GLU A 45 -19.41 4.51 14.68
N THR A 46 -20.38 5.21 14.12
CA THR A 46 -20.82 6.51 14.62
C THR A 46 -22.30 6.69 14.29
N PHE A 47 -23.09 7.08 15.29
CA PHE A 47 -24.54 7.31 15.12
C PHE A 47 -25.31 6.08 14.60
N ALA A 48 -25.01 4.88 15.11
CA ALA A 48 -25.60 3.61 14.71
C ALA A 48 -25.30 3.19 13.26
N ALA A 49 -24.20 3.67 12.68
CA ALA A 49 -23.75 3.34 11.33
C ALA A 49 -22.27 2.98 11.30
N PHE A 50 -21.97 1.83 10.70
CA PHE A 50 -20.62 1.39 10.40
C PHE A 50 -20.12 2.02 9.12
N ARG A 51 -18.84 2.38 9.12
CA ARG A 51 -18.09 2.79 7.93
C ARG A 51 -16.76 2.04 7.92
N THR A 52 -16.44 1.45 6.78
CA THR A 52 -15.12 0.90 6.49
C THR A 52 -14.57 1.58 5.24
N ASP A 53 -13.36 2.11 5.34
CA ASP A 53 -12.64 2.72 4.23
C ASP A 53 -11.28 2.01 4.09
N VAL A 54 -10.96 1.56 2.87
CA VAL A 54 -9.67 0.98 2.51
C VAL A 54 -8.88 1.99 1.66
N GLY A 55 -7.59 2.12 1.93
CA GLY A 55 -6.69 2.94 1.12
C GLY A 55 -6.19 2.15 -0.09
N LEU A 56 -6.05 2.79 -1.24
CA LEU A 56 -5.53 2.19 -2.47
C LEU A 56 -4.41 3.07 -2.98
N ILE A 57 -3.25 2.48 -3.29
CA ILE A 57 -2.06 3.21 -3.74
C ILE A 57 -1.32 2.33 -4.75
N ARG A 58 -0.93 2.88 -5.90
CA ARG A 58 0.00 2.24 -6.84
C ARG A 58 1.21 3.11 -7.17
N PHE A 59 2.30 2.44 -7.50
CA PHE A 59 3.59 3.02 -7.86
C PHE A 59 4.04 2.48 -9.20
N ASP A 60 4.53 3.34 -10.10
CA ASP A 60 5.20 2.87 -11.30
C ASP A 60 6.59 2.37 -10.93
N THR A 61 6.76 1.04 -10.85
CA THR A 61 8.03 0.39 -10.52
C THR A 61 8.74 -0.15 -11.75
N SER A 62 8.31 0.24 -12.97
CA SER A 62 8.84 -0.24 -14.24
C SER A 62 10.31 0.12 -14.52
N THR A 63 10.90 1.02 -13.72
CA THR A 63 12.31 1.39 -13.86
C THR A 63 13.25 0.48 -13.07
N LEU A 64 12.74 -0.50 -12.32
CA LEU A 64 13.57 -1.53 -11.71
C LEU A 64 14.25 -2.36 -12.81
N PRO A 65 15.49 -2.83 -12.62
CA PRO A 65 16.11 -3.76 -13.55
C PRO A 65 15.30 -5.05 -13.70
N ASP A 66 15.22 -5.60 -14.92
CA ASP A 66 14.48 -6.83 -15.22
C ASP A 66 14.92 -8.05 -14.38
N ALA A 67 16.19 -8.08 -13.99
CA ALA A 67 16.80 -9.14 -13.19
C ALA A 67 16.93 -8.77 -11.69
N ALA A 68 16.32 -7.67 -11.25
CA ALA A 68 16.43 -7.22 -9.87
C ALA A 68 15.87 -8.25 -8.88
N VAL A 69 16.67 -8.58 -7.87
CA VAL A 69 16.20 -9.38 -6.73
C VAL A 69 15.88 -8.43 -5.59
N VAL A 70 14.59 -8.20 -5.35
CA VAL A 70 14.15 -7.29 -4.27
C VAL A 70 14.42 -7.92 -2.91
N SER A 71 15.24 -7.27 -2.10
CA SER A 71 15.66 -7.73 -0.78
C SER A 71 15.00 -6.99 0.38
N LYS A 72 14.50 -5.77 0.15
CA LYS A 72 13.73 -5.00 1.12
C LYS A 72 12.78 -4.05 0.41
N ALA A 73 11.57 -3.87 0.95
CA ALA A 73 10.72 -2.76 0.57
C ALA A 73 10.07 -2.10 1.80
N THR A 74 9.87 -0.79 1.70
CA THR A 74 9.24 0.03 2.73
C THR A 74 8.19 0.92 2.08
N LEU A 75 6.95 0.84 2.54
CA LEU A 75 5.94 1.84 2.24
C LEU A 75 6.15 3.02 3.20
N ARG A 76 6.28 4.23 2.64
CA ARG A 76 6.41 5.47 3.39
C ARG A 76 5.18 6.34 3.15
N LEU A 77 4.50 6.70 4.23
CA LEU A 77 3.30 7.55 4.19
C LEU A 77 3.49 8.76 5.07
N ASN A 78 3.04 9.93 4.61
CA ASN A 78 2.95 11.10 5.47
C ASN A 78 1.62 11.04 6.25
N VAL A 79 1.70 10.89 7.56
CA VAL A 79 0.52 10.71 8.41
C VAL A 79 0.01 12.06 8.91
N ILE A 80 -1.23 12.40 8.58
CA ILE A 80 -1.87 13.67 8.95
C ILE A 80 -2.47 13.56 10.35
N SER A 81 -3.29 12.53 10.58
CA SER A 81 -3.96 12.30 11.86
C SER A 81 -4.25 10.81 12.05
N LYS A 82 -4.67 10.48 13.28
CA LYS A 82 -5.04 9.11 13.64
C LYS A 82 -6.03 9.09 14.81
N VAL A 83 -6.81 8.03 14.89
CA VAL A 83 -7.66 7.68 16.04
C VAL A 83 -7.54 6.18 16.30
N ASP A 84 -7.35 5.78 17.55
CA ASP A 84 -7.23 4.38 17.95
C ASP A 84 -8.03 4.13 19.23
N ASN A 85 -9.28 3.74 19.09
CA ASN A 85 -10.14 3.47 20.24
C ASN A 85 -10.11 2.01 20.70
N GLU A 86 -9.65 1.09 19.85
CA GLU A 86 -9.74 -0.36 20.08
C GLU A 86 -8.42 -1.10 19.86
N ALA A 87 -7.29 -0.39 20.01
CA ALA A 87 -5.93 -0.92 19.84
C ALA A 87 -5.74 -1.63 18.49
N ARG A 88 -6.22 -1.01 17.41
CA ARG A 88 -6.15 -1.56 16.06
C ARG A 88 -4.80 -1.28 15.41
N SER A 89 -4.55 -1.97 14.31
CA SER A 89 -3.34 -1.81 13.52
C SER A 89 -3.68 -1.48 12.08
N ILE A 90 -2.75 -0.77 11.42
CA ILE A 90 -2.74 -0.62 9.96
C ILE A 90 -2.00 -1.79 9.37
N VAL A 91 -2.63 -2.44 8.40
CA VAL A 91 -2.09 -3.56 7.63
C VAL A 91 -2.23 -3.25 6.14
N ALA A 92 -1.53 -4.01 5.31
CA ALA A 92 -1.63 -3.87 3.87
C ALA A 92 -1.60 -5.24 3.19
N GLU A 93 -2.27 -5.30 2.05
CA GLU A 93 -2.17 -6.39 1.11
C GLU A 93 -1.62 -5.93 -0.24
N TRP A 94 -0.99 -6.86 -0.95
CA TRP A 94 -0.64 -6.64 -2.34
C TRP A 94 -1.92 -6.61 -3.18
N TYR A 95 -2.06 -5.57 -4.01
CA TYR A 95 -3.26 -5.37 -4.80
C TYR A 95 -2.91 -5.24 -6.28
N ALA A 96 -3.64 -5.96 -7.13
CA ALA A 96 -3.32 -6.05 -8.55
C ALA A 96 -3.50 -4.67 -9.21
N SER A 97 -2.42 -4.13 -9.77
CA SER A 97 -2.44 -2.81 -10.42
C SER A 97 -3.33 -2.77 -11.67
N SER A 98 -3.69 -3.94 -12.21
CA SER A 98 -4.70 -4.10 -13.27
C SER A 98 -6.11 -3.71 -12.84
N ASN A 99 -6.37 -3.55 -11.54
CA ASN A 99 -7.69 -3.18 -11.02
C ASN A 99 -7.94 -1.67 -11.06
N TRP A 100 -6.92 -0.85 -11.39
CA TRP A 100 -7.13 0.57 -11.62
C TRP A 100 -7.86 0.82 -12.95
N PRO A 101 -8.70 1.88 -13.05
CA PRO A 101 -8.87 2.98 -12.09
C PRO A 101 -9.66 2.59 -10.85
N ILE A 102 -9.43 3.32 -9.74
CA ILE A 102 -10.13 3.07 -8.47
C ILE A 102 -11.64 3.27 -8.63
N ASP A 103 -12.42 2.27 -8.24
CA ASP A 103 -13.88 2.30 -8.19
C ASP A 103 -14.44 1.62 -6.93
N THR A 104 -15.77 1.47 -6.87
CA THR A 104 -16.45 0.90 -5.70
C THR A 104 -16.22 -0.60 -5.54
N THR A 105 -15.79 -1.31 -6.58
CA THR A 105 -15.50 -2.75 -6.55
C THR A 105 -14.17 -3.06 -5.86
N ASP A 106 -13.30 -2.07 -5.70
CA ASP A 106 -12.05 -2.21 -4.94
C ASP A 106 -12.27 -2.29 -3.42
N TYR A 107 -13.47 -1.98 -2.95
CA TYR A 107 -13.84 -2.12 -1.55
C TYR A 107 -13.74 -3.58 -1.09
N SER A 108 -13.18 -3.78 0.10
CA SER A 108 -13.22 -5.06 0.80
C SER A 108 -13.31 -4.83 2.30
N SER A 109 -14.22 -5.55 2.96
CA SER A 109 -14.27 -5.67 4.42
C SER A 109 -13.30 -6.73 4.96
N THR A 110 -12.84 -7.62 4.06
CA THR A 110 -11.89 -8.69 4.38
C THR A 110 -10.50 -8.11 4.47
N VAL A 111 -9.90 -8.26 5.65
CA VAL A 111 -8.55 -7.77 5.94
C VAL A 111 -7.54 -8.83 5.49
N VAL A 112 -6.59 -8.41 4.67
CA VAL A 112 -5.45 -9.21 4.24
C VAL A 112 -4.16 -8.47 4.65
N THR A 113 -3.12 -9.23 5.01
CA THR A 113 -1.91 -8.71 5.65
C THR A 113 -0.63 -9.21 4.97
N ASP A 114 -0.72 -9.61 3.70
CA ASP A 114 0.38 -10.25 2.99
C ASP A 114 1.44 -9.25 2.49
N ALA A 115 1.15 -7.95 2.43
CA ALA A 115 2.15 -6.92 2.17
C ALA A 115 2.71 -6.30 3.46
N HIS A 116 1.87 -6.09 4.48
CA HIS A 116 2.31 -5.61 5.79
C HIS A 116 1.52 -6.29 6.92
N ALA A 117 2.24 -6.93 7.84
CA ALA A 117 1.65 -7.72 8.92
C ALA A 117 0.92 -6.90 9.98
N GLY A 118 1.29 -5.63 10.17
CA GLY A 118 0.60 -4.72 11.09
C GLY A 118 1.53 -3.77 11.84
N THR A 119 1.11 -2.51 11.95
CA THR A 119 1.66 -1.51 12.88
C THR A 119 0.51 -0.94 13.69
N THR A 120 0.63 -0.90 15.02
CA THR A 120 -0.45 -0.40 15.87
C THR A 120 -0.69 1.08 15.61
N ILE A 121 -1.96 1.50 15.49
CA ILE A 121 -2.27 2.91 15.21
C ILE A 121 -1.71 3.79 16.34
N ALA A 122 -1.79 3.34 17.59
CA ALA A 122 -1.18 4.00 18.74
C ALA A 122 0.33 4.31 18.58
N SER A 123 1.13 3.51 17.87
CA SER A 123 2.58 3.75 17.71
C SER A 123 2.94 4.71 16.58
N ILE A 124 2.03 4.98 15.64
CA ILE A 124 2.30 5.79 14.45
C ILE A 124 2.38 7.28 14.83
N ALA A 125 3.45 7.98 14.47
CA ALA A 125 3.53 9.43 14.70
C ALA A 125 2.75 10.21 13.63
N THR A 126 2.19 11.36 14.01
CA THR A 126 1.47 12.28 13.10
C THR A 126 2.35 13.48 12.73
N GLY A 127 2.06 14.12 11.59
CA GLY A 127 2.79 15.28 11.08
C GLY A 127 4.15 14.94 10.48
N ALA A 128 4.39 13.68 10.15
CA ALA A 128 5.68 13.19 9.65
C ALA A 128 5.51 11.95 8.76
N ASP A 129 6.57 11.64 8.03
CA ASP A 129 6.71 10.37 7.31
C ASP A 129 6.80 9.20 8.29
N GLN A 130 6.08 8.12 7.98
CA GLN A 130 6.05 6.87 8.73
C GLN A 130 6.35 5.72 7.79
N ASP A 131 7.25 4.83 8.22
CA ASP A 131 7.77 3.72 7.44
C ASP A 131 7.13 2.39 7.89
N PHE A 132 6.56 1.68 6.92
CA PHE A 132 5.96 0.38 7.10
C PHE A 132 6.77 -0.64 6.29
N ALA A 133 7.45 -1.55 7.00
CA ALA A 133 8.22 -2.61 6.35
C ALA A 133 7.28 -3.58 5.62
N LEU A 134 7.58 -3.85 4.36
CA LEU A 134 6.79 -4.76 3.53
C LEU A 134 7.40 -6.17 3.52
N GLN A 135 6.54 -7.15 3.24
CA GLN A 135 6.89 -8.57 3.13
C GLN A 135 6.34 -9.16 1.82
N ASN A 136 6.67 -10.42 1.53
CA ASN A 136 6.25 -11.10 0.29
C ASN A 136 6.61 -10.29 -0.97
N LEU A 137 7.88 -9.88 -1.05
CA LEU A 137 8.39 -8.89 -2.00
C LEU A 137 8.35 -9.33 -3.47
N SER A 138 8.11 -10.61 -3.74
CA SER A 138 7.90 -11.14 -5.10
C SER A 138 6.67 -10.56 -5.81
N ASN A 139 5.79 -9.86 -5.08
CA ASN A 139 4.64 -9.17 -5.66
C ASN A 139 4.97 -7.77 -6.20
N ILE A 140 6.18 -7.25 -5.97
CA ILE A 140 6.63 -6.00 -6.59
C ILE A 140 6.87 -6.27 -8.08
N SER A 141 6.20 -5.49 -8.93
CA SER A 141 6.36 -5.57 -10.37
C SER A 141 7.69 -4.96 -10.80
N LEU A 142 8.48 -5.68 -11.59
CA LEU A 142 9.71 -5.14 -12.18
C LEU A 142 9.46 -4.40 -13.50
N THR A 143 8.26 -4.54 -14.09
CA THR A 143 7.98 -4.09 -15.46
C THR A 143 6.78 -3.15 -15.58
N GLY A 144 6.13 -2.83 -14.46
CA GLY A 144 4.93 -2.00 -14.46
C GLY A 144 4.58 -1.53 -13.05
N TYR A 145 3.28 -1.33 -12.81
CA TYR A 145 2.82 -0.81 -11.53
C TYR A 145 2.77 -1.87 -10.43
N THR A 146 3.17 -1.46 -9.22
CA THR A 146 2.99 -2.20 -7.97
C THR A 146 1.87 -1.54 -7.15
N GLY A 147 0.85 -2.31 -6.74
CA GLY A 147 -0.30 -1.81 -6.00
C GLY A 147 -0.41 -2.36 -4.58
N LEU A 148 -0.98 -1.56 -3.68
CA LEU A 148 -1.26 -1.89 -2.29
C LEU A 148 -2.69 -1.49 -1.92
N ARG A 149 -3.36 -2.31 -1.10
CA ARG A 149 -4.62 -1.96 -0.43
C ARG A 149 -4.41 -1.97 1.09
N LEU A 150 -4.74 -0.88 1.76
CA LEU A 150 -4.51 -0.65 3.18
C LEU A 150 -5.79 -0.81 3.99
N HIS A 151 -5.67 -1.43 5.16
CA HIS A 151 -6.79 -1.74 6.04
C HIS A 151 -6.51 -1.37 7.49
N VAL A 152 -7.59 -1.24 8.26
CA VAL A 152 -7.56 -1.37 9.72
C VAL A 152 -7.92 -2.80 10.11
N THR A 153 -7.16 -3.39 11.04
CA THR A 153 -7.43 -4.76 11.54
C THR A 153 -8.75 -4.88 12.30
N GLY A 154 -9.20 -6.11 12.50
CA GLY A 154 -10.33 -6.41 13.38
C GLY A 154 -11.68 -6.54 12.70
N GLY A 155 -12.72 -6.76 13.51
CA GLY A 155 -14.12 -6.86 13.07
C GLY A 155 -14.90 -5.56 13.27
N ALA A 156 -16.19 -5.70 13.59
CA ALA A 156 -17.06 -4.57 13.88
C ALA A 156 -16.48 -3.71 15.01
N PRO A 157 -16.38 -2.37 14.82
CA PRO A 157 -16.12 -1.45 15.92
C PRO A 157 -17.25 -1.50 16.95
N ALA A 158 -16.93 -1.32 18.24
CA ALA A 158 -17.94 -1.09 19.26
C ALA A 158 -18.64 0.27 19.05
N THR A 159 -19.75 0.49 19.77
CA THR A 159 -20.57 1.69 19.63
C THR A 159 -19.78 2.97 19.84
N ASP A 160 -19.93 3.91 18.91
CA ASP A 160 -19.26 5.21 18.82
C ASP A 160 -17.72 5.12 18.90
N GLN A 161 -17.14 4.02 18.41
CA GLN A 161 -15.68 3.85 18.34
C GLN A 161 -15.15 4.06 16.92
N ILE A 162 -14.01 4.75 16.84
CA ILE A 162 -13.31 5.08 15.60
C ILE A 162 -11.90 4.50 15.65
N ASN A 163 -11.50 3.80 14.60
CA ASN A 163 -10.13 3.40 14.37
C ASN A 163 -9.74 3.84 12.96
N GLU A 164 -8.75 4.72 12.86
CA GLU A 164 -8.54 5.53 11.67
C GLU A 164 -7.08 5.96 11.56
N LEU A 165 -6.55 5.91 10.34
CA LEU A 165 -5.34 6.61 9.94
C LEU A 165 -5.67 7.51 8.74
N ILE A 166 -5.30 8.79 8.82
CA ILE A 166 -5.41 9.72 7.70
C ILE A 166 -4.02 10.01 7.19
N VAL A 167 -3.79 9.80 5.89
CA VAL A 167 -2.50 10.04 5.23
C VAL A 167 -2.65 10.99 4.05
N ALA A 168 -1.60 11.73 3.74
CA ALA A 168 -1.57 12.61 2.59
C ALA A 168 -1.53 11.79 1.29
N LEU A 169 -2.22 12.29 0.26
CA LEU A 169 -2.21 11.74 -1.10
C LEU A 169 -1.41 12.65 -2.04
N PHE A 170 -1.24 12.23 -3.29
CA PHE A 170 -0.58 12.98 -4.35
C PHE A 170 -1.04 14.43 -4.47
N ASP A 171 -2.35 14.67 -4.39
CA ASP A 171 -2.91 16.02 -4.56
C ASP A 171 -2.72 16.93 -3.33
N HIS A 172 -2.09 16.46 -2.24
CA HIS A 172 -1.83 17.30 -1.07
C HIS A 172 -0.82 18.41 -1.36
N ALA A 173 -1.20 19.67 -1.10
CA ALA A 173 -0.43 20.84 -1.52
C ALA A 173 0.98 20.97 -0.89
N THR A 174 1.20 20.42 0.30
CA THR A 174 2.44 20.66 1.09
C THR A 174 3.05 19.45 1.76
N LEU A 175 2.37 18.30 1.76
CA LEU A 175 2.85 17.09 2.42
C LEU A 175 3.25 16.11 1.33
N ALA A 176 4.28 15.32 1.60
CA ALA A 176 4.77 14.36 0.62
C ALA A 176 3.72 13.28 0.34
N GLU A 177 3.60 12.95 -0.94
CA GLU A 177 2.81 11.84 -1.45
C GLU A 177 3.31 10.48 -0.90
N PRO A 178 2.49 9.42 -1.00
CA PRO A 178 2.94 8.07 -0.71
C PRO A 178 4.18 7.71 -1.54
N ARG A 179 5.11 6.99 -0.91
CA ARG A 179 6.36 6.54 -1.54
C ARG A 179 6.62 5.08 -1.22
N LEU A 180 7.13 4.35 -2.21
CA LEU A 180 7.64 3.00 -2.07
C LEU A 180 9.16 3.01 -2.22
N LEU A 181 9.87 2.61 -1.18
CA LEU A 181 11.33 2.47 -1.20
C LEU A 181 11.65 0.99 -1.44
N VAL A 182 12.44 0.68 -2.47
CA VAL A 182 12.80 -0.69 -2.85
C VAL A 182 14.31 -0.83 -2.89
N THR A 183 14.85 -1.71 -2.04
CA THR A 183 16.25 -2.14 -2.07
C THR A 183 16.33 -3.47 -2.81
N TYR A 184 17.25 -3.56 -3.77
CA TYR A 184 17.44 -4.74 -4.60
C TYR A 184 18.91 -5.02 -4.87
N ASP A 185 19.19 -6.25 -5.30
CA ASP A 185 20.44 -6.61 -5.94
C ASP A 185 20.26 -6.62 -7.46
N ASP A 186 21.19 -5.97 -8.14
CA ASP A 186 21.34 -6.03 -9.59
C ASP A 186 22.44 -7.06 -9.87
N GLU A 187 22.12 -8.35 -9.74
CA GLU A 187 23.05 -9.38 -10.18
C GLU A 187 23.09 -9.36 -11.71
N TYR A 188 24.02 -8.59 -12.27
CA TYR A 188 24.48 -8.81 -13.62
C TYR A 188 25.16 -10.19 -13.67
N GLN A 189 24.40 -11.23 -13.98
CA GLN A 189 24.92 -12.55 -14.29
C GLN A 189 25.64 -12.45 -15.65
N VAL A 190 26.97 -12.26 -15.62
CA VAL A 190 27.79 -12.37 -16.82
C VAL A 190 27.55 -13.78 -17.40
N PRO A 191 27.12 -13.94 -18.66
CA PRO A 191 27.00 -15.26 -19.26
C PRO A 191 28.35 -15.98 -19.12
N ALA A 192 28.33 -17.22 -18.62
CA ALA A 192 29.55 -18.02 -18.52
C ALA A 192 30.25 -17.98 -19.88
N VAL A 193 31.44 -17.36 -19.93
CA VAL A 193 32.27 -17.35 -21.12
C VAL A 193 32.56 -18.81 -21.43
N TYR A 194 32.06 -19.32 -22.55
CA TYR A 194 32.37 -20.66 -23.01
C TYR A 194 33.90 -20.86 -22.94
N PRO A 195 34.41 -21.95 -22.32
CA PRO A 195 35.83 -22.19 -22.32
C PRO A 195 36.33 -22.26 -23.77
N PRO A 196 37.50 -21.68 -24.09
CA PRO A 196 38.01 -21.67 -25.45
C PRO A 196 38.05 -23.10 -25.99
N ALA A 197 37.51 -23.28 -27.20
CA ALA A 197 37.57 -24.56 -27.90
C ALA A 197 39.02 -25.04 -27.91
N LYS A 198 39.25 -26.23 -27.36
CA LYS A 198 40.55 -26.90 -27.48
C LYS A 198 40.76 -27.22 -28.96
N PHE A 199 41.56 -26.42 -29.64
CA PHE A 199 42.14 -26.82 -30.92
C PHE A 199 43.06 -28.01 -30.63
N GLY A 200 42.68 -29.19 -31.13
CA GLY A 200 43.51 -30.39 -31.04
C GLY A 200 44.78 -30.24 -31.90
N PRO A 201 45.88 -30.92 -31.54
CA PRO A 201 47.10 -30.88 -32.34
C PRO A 201 46.88 -31.55 -33.70
N PHE A 202 47.46 -30.92 -34.73
CA PHE A 202 47.50 -31.35 -36.13
C PHE A 202 48.24 -32.67 -36.32
#